data_AF-A0A834U6C3-F1
#
_entry.id   AF-A0A834U6C3-F1
#
_cell.length_a   1.000
_cell.length_b   1.000
_cell.length_c   1.000
_cell.angle_alpha   90.00
_cell.angle_beta   90.00
_cell.angle_gamma   90.00
#
_symmetry.space_group_name_H-M   'P 1'
#
loop_
_entity.id
_entity.type
_entity.pdbx_description
1 polymer ?
#
loop_
_entity_poly.entity_id
_entity_poly.type
_entity_poly.pdbx_seq_one_letter_code
_entity_poly.pdbx_strand_id
1 'polypeptide(L)'
;MASLSSSMLLLITLSTMAFGQYKPGACPPPTPFNIRTNLCNDDMDCNGSEKCCPTSYDGTICVKPITEAVNIVKPGSCPIIPTGRWICTSTCRSDGDCRGIKKCCENRCGALACQNPEVNNDPLDFDYSQPSVIFRKPGFCPLKNSIDKCTPRCVSDYQCSSNQKCCPNKCGSTSCTSSNAVNTGNGYKGSPNSGAVICAGVTCRAQEKCQFDRNTKREKCVRG
;
A
#
# COMPACT_ATOMS: atom_id res chain seq x y z
N MET A 1 -17.22 31.08 -54.94
CA MET A 1 -17.62 30.86 -53.53
C MET A 1 -16.64 29.88 -52.92
N ALA A 2 -15.60 30.43 -52.30
CA ALA A 2 -14.57 29.70 -51.56
C ALA A 2 -14.86 29.93 -50.08
N SER A 3 -15.02 28.87 -49.27
CA SER A 3 -14.94 28.97 -47.80
C SER A 3 -15.30 27.66 -47.08
N LEU A 4 -14.55 26.56 -47.24
CA LEU A 4 -14.68 25.42 -46.30
C LEU A 4 -13.38 24.62 -46.03
N SER A 5 -12.22 24.96 -46.62
CA SER A 5 -11.01 24.15 -46.45
C SER A 5 -9.99 24.67 -45.42
N SER A 6 -9.99 25.95 -45.05
CA SER A 6 -8.94 26.50 -44.17
C SER A 6 -9.18 26.31 -42.66
N SER A 7 -10.44 26.15 -42.21
CA SER A 7 -10.76 26.03 -40.77
C SER A 7 -10.54 24.61 -40.22
N MET A 8 -10.59 23.58 -41.07
CA MET A 8 -10.41 22.19 -40.64
C MET A 8 -8.92 21.81 -40.52
N LEU A 9 -8.04 22.45 -41.29
CA LEU A 9 -6.58 22.31 -41.15
C LEU A 9 -6.03 22.97 -39.88
N LEU A 10 -6.64 24.07 -39.41
CA LEU A 10 -6.20 24.78 -38.20
C LEU A 10 -6.55 24.03 -36.90
N LEU A 11 -7.57 23.17 -36.90
CA LEU A 11 -7.99 22.39 -35.74
C LEU A 11 -7.17 21.11 -35.54
N ILE A 12 -6.56 20.56 -36.60
CA ILE A 12 -5.72 19.36 -36.51
C ILE A 12 -4.33 19.73 -35.95
N THR A 13 -3.87 20.97 -36.10
CA THR A 13 -2.55 21.42 -35.62
C THR A 13 -2.48 21.73 -34.12
N LEU A 14 -3.61 21.82 -33.40
CA LEU A 14 -3.60 22.09 -31.94
C LEU A 14 -3.65 20.82 -31.06
N SER A 15 -3.74 19.62 -31.64
CA SER A 15 -3.89 18.38 -30.85
C SER A 15 -2.64 17.52 -30.72
N THR A 16 -1.50 17.90 -31.30
CA THR A 16 -0.23 17.30 -30.90
C THR A 16 0.25 17.95 -29.61
N MET A 17 -0.48 17.70 -28.52
CA MET A 17 0.15 17.67 -27.21
C MET A 17 1.34 16.74 -27.37
N ALA A 18 2.55 17.29 -27.28
CA ALA A 18 3.76 16.51 -27.20
C ALA A 18 3.63 15.62 -25.97
N PHE A 19 3.12 14.40 -26.18
CA PHE A 19 3.35 13.30 -25.28
C PHE A 19 4.85 13.12 -25.29
N GLY A 20 5.56 13.73 -24.34
CA GLY A 20 6.92 13.34 -24.04
C GLY A 20 6.90 11.82 -23.89
N GLN A 21 7.52 11.12 -24.83
CA GLN A 21 7.48 9.68 -24.91
C GLN A 21 8.41 9.17 -23.81
N TYR A 22 7.86 9.00 -22.60
CA TYR A 22 8.64 8.62 -21.43
C TYR A 22 9.03 7.15 -21.49
N LYS A 23 10.34 6.88 -21.52
CA LYS A 23 10.87 5.55 -21.23
C LYS A 23 10.67 5.24 -19.75
N PRO A 24 10.42 3.97 -19.41
CA PRO A 24 10.11 3.61 -18.04
C PRO A 24 11.34 3.72 -17.12
N GLY A 25 11.08 3.97 -15.84
CA GLY A 25 12.12 4.21 -14.83
C GLY A 25 12.26 5.68 -14.41
N ALA A 26 13.00 5.92 -13.34
CA ALA A 26 13.25 7.27 -12.80
C ALA A 26 14.69 7.74 -13.07
N CYS A 27 14.86 9.05 -13.23
CA CYS A 27 16.19 9.66 -13.30
C CYS A 27 16.94 9.49 -11.96
N PRO A 28 18.25 9.20 -11.99
CA PRO A 28 19.08 9.28 -10.79
C PRO A 28 19.03 10.68 -10.16
N PRO A 29 19.37 10.82 -8.87
CA PRO A 29 19.64 12.11 -8.26
C PRO A 29 20.64 12.91 -9.13
N PRO A 30 20.50 14.25 -9.22
CA PRO A 30 21.34 15.09 -10.08
C PRO A 30 22.82 14.79 -9.87
N THR A 31 23.43 14.20 -10.89
CA THR A 31 24.83 13.79 -10.84
C THR A 31 25.72 15.03 -10.86
N PRO A 32 26.84 15.07 -10.12
CA PRO A 32 27.72 16.24 -10.00
C PRO A 32 28.55 16.54 -11.27
N PHE A 33 28.16 16.04 -12.43
CA PHE A 33 28.86 16.31 -13.68
C PHE A 33 28.65 17.78 -14.10
N ASN A 34 29.73 18.48 -14.42
CA ASN A 34 29.74 19.87 -14.88
C ASN A 34 29.25 20.00 -16.34
N ILE A 35 28.04 19.56 -16.64
CA ILE A 35 27.45 19.62 -17.99
C ILE A 35 26.33 20.65 -17.96
N ARG A 36 26.53 21.79 -18.65
CA ARG A 36 25.56 22.91 -18.77
C ARG A 36 24.77 22.89 -20.07
N THR A 37 24.98 21.86 -20.89
CA THR A 37 24.42 21.74 -22.24
C THR A 37 23.40 20.63 -22.27
N ASN A 38 22.32 20.81 -23.04
CA ASN A 38 21.32 19.78 -23.27
C ASN A 38 21.83 18.80 -24.33
N LEU A 39 22.15 17.57 -23.90
CA LEU A 39 22.58 16.49 -24.80
C LEU A 39 21.39 15.67 -25.34
N CYS A 40 20.21 15.88 -24.76
CA CYS A 40 18.93 15.26 -25.14
C CYS A 40 17.80 16.22 -24.78
N ASN A 41 16.67 16.16 -25.49
CA ASN A 41 15.46 16.91 -25.16
C ASN A 41 14.42 16.01 -24.49
N ASP A 42 14.35 14.74 -24.90
CA ASP A 42 13.49 13.74 -24.29
C ASP A 42 14.14 12.33 -24.30
N ASP A 43 13.43 11.36 -23.74
CA ASP A 43 13.95 9.99 -23.61
C ASP A 43 14.20 9.31 -24.96
N MET A 44 13.58 9.75 -26.06
CA MET A 44 13.75 9.16 -27.40
C MET A 44 15.08 9.52 -28.05
N ASP A 45 15.67 10.66 -27.66
CA ASP A 45 17.02 11.05 -28.07
C ASP A 45 18.10 10.13 -27.47
N CYS A 46 17.76 9.42 -26.41
CA CYS A 46 18.65 8.50 -25.73
C CYS A 46 18.53 7.08 -26.31
N ASN A 47 19.61 6.29 -26.27
CA ASN A 47 19.58 4.95 -26.86
C ASN A 47 19.05 3.91 -25.85
N GLY A 48 18.46 2.81 -26.36
CA GLY A 48 17.97 1.72 -25.51
C GLY A 48 17.01 2.18 -24.40
N SER A 49 17.28 1.79 -23.16
CA SER A 49 16.48 2.14 -21.96
C SER A 49 16.92 3.42 -21.26
N GLU A 50 17.90 4.16 -21.80
CA GLU A 50 18.40 5.39 -21.19
C GLU A 50 17.36 6.51 -21.26
N LYS A 51 17.30 7.30 -20.19
CA LYS A 51 16.38 8.44 -20.05
C LYS A 51 17.14 9.75 -20.15
N CYS A 52 16.45 10.78 -20.64
CA CYS A 52 16.96 12.14 -20.64
C CYS A 52 16.71 12.80 -19.28
N CYS A 53 17.79 13.01 -18.53
CA CYS A 53 17.72 13.43 -17.13
C CYS A 53 18.43 14.78 -16.90
N PRO A 54 17.89 15.62 -16.01
CA PRO A 54 18.52 16.88 -15.66
C PRO A 54 19.79 16.66 -14.83
N THR A 55 20.76 17.54 -15.06
CA THR A 55 22.02 17.62 -14.30
C THR A 55 21.92 18.75 -13.25
N SER A 56 22.90 18.82 -12.36
CA SER A 56 22.95 19.87 -11.32
C SER A 56 23.22 21.28 -11.85
N TYR A 57 23.52 21.43 -13.15
CA TYR A 57 23.91 22.71 -13.77
C TYR A 57 23.01 23.07 -14.97
N ASP A 58 21.72 22.74 -14.90
CA ASP A 58 20.69 23.07 -15.90
C ASP A 58 20.89 22.47 -17.31
N GLY A 59 21.79 21.49 -17.47
CA GLY A 59 21.89 20.66 -18.68
C GLY A 59 21.12 19.34 -18.55
N THR A 60 20.92 18.63 -19.66
CA THR A 60 20.33 17.28 -19.70
C THR A 60 21.29 16.25 -20.29
N ILE A 61 21.22 15.01 -19.81
CA ILE A 61 22.06 13.90 -20.26
C ILE A 61 21.30 12.58 -20.28
N CYS A 62 21.63 11.72 -21.23
CA CYS A 62 21.16 10.34 -21.28
C CYS A 62 21.84 9.49 -20.22
N VAL A 63 21.06 8.93 -19.30
CA VAL A 63 21.56 8.04 -18.23
C VAL A 63 20.63 6.86 -18.05
N LYS A 64 21.20 5.73 -17.58
CA LYS A 64 20.39 4.59 -17.18
C LYS A 64 19.48 4.98 -16.00
N PRO A 65 18.19 4.63 -16.06
CA PRO A 65 17.30 4.91 -14.95
C PRO A 65 17.71 4.15 -13.69
N ILE A 66 17.51 4.74 -12.51
CA ILE A 66 17.81 4.08 -11.23
C ILE A 66 16.81 2.98 -10.88
N THR A 67 15.67 2.99 -11.56
CA THR A 67 14.67 1.94 -11.49
C THR A 67 14.43 1.48 -12.91
N GLU A 68 14.66 0.20 -13.20
CA GLU A 68 14.03 -0.39 -14.37
C GLU A 68 12.50 -0.26 -14.21
N ALA A 69 11.77 -0.42 -15.31
CA ALA A 69 10.31 -0.40 -15.42
C ALA A 69 9.59 -1.42 -14.52
N VAL A 70 9.82 -1.41 -13.22
CA VAL A 70 9.00 -2.17 -12.31
C VAL A 70 7.74 -1.34 -12.21
N ASN A 71 6.68 -1.76 -12.91
CA ASN A 71 5.34 -1.52 -12.40
C ASN A 71 5.39 -2.01 -10.95
N ILE A 72 5.60 -1.10 -10.00
CA ILE A 72 5.65 -1.45 -8.59
C ILE A 72 4.21 -1.84 -8.28
N VAL A 73 3.88 -3.12 -8.46
CA VAL A 73 2.60 -3.67 -8.03
C VAL A 73 2.77 -3.91 -6.55
N LYS A 74 2.14 -3.06 -5.73
CA LYS A 74 2.17 -3.24 -4.30
C LYS A 74 1.20 -4.34 -3.88
N PRO A 75 1.53 -5.11 -2.83
CA PRO A 75 0.65 -6.19 -2.36
C PRO A 75 -0.72 -5.65 -1.94
N GLY A 76 -1.75 -6.49 -2.14
CA GLY A 76 -3.16 -6.19 -1.86
C GLY A 76 -3.92 -5.66 -3.08
N SER A 77 -5.23 -5.50 -2.93
CA SER A 77 -6.15 -5.06 -3.98
C SER A 77 -6.69 -3.66 -3.71
N CYS A 78 -7.15 -2.97 -4.76
CA CYS A 78 -7.85 -1.70 -4.57
C CYS A 78 -9.15 -1.90 -3.79
N PRO A 79 -9.50 -0.96 -2.90
CA PRO A 79 -10.74 -1.04 -2.14
C PRO A 79 -11.96 -1.02 -3.07
N ILE A 80 -12.86 -2.00 -2.89
CA ILE A 80 -14.14 -2.09 -3.60
C ILE A 80 -15.00 -0.86 -3.23
N ILE A 81 -14.89 -0.40 -1.97
CA ILE A 81 -15.52 0.83 -1.51
C ILE A 81 -14.44 1.91 -1.40
N PRO A 82 -14.33 2.82 -2.37
CA PRO A 82 -13.32 3.88 -2.33
C PRO A 82 -13.44 4.75 -1.08
N THR A 83 -12.30 4.95 -0.41
CA THR A 83 -12.18 5.70 0.85
C THR A 83 -11.38 6.98 0.65
N GLY A 84 -11.64 8.01 1.47
CA GLY A 84 -10.88 9.27 1.44
C GLY A 84 -11.68 10.48 0.94
N ARG A 85 -10.96 11.55 0.60
CA ARG A 85 -11.54 12.85 0.21
C ARG A 85 -12.06 12.84 -1.23
N TRP A 86 -13.07 13.66 -1.51
CA TRP A 86 -13.72 13.77 -2.82
C TRP A 86 -12.88 14.62 -3.79
N ILE A 87 -11.79 14.06 -4.29
CA ILE A 87 -10.87 14.73 -5.24
C ILE A 87 -11.00 14.04 -6.59
N CYS A 88 -11.70 14.65 -7.55
CA CYS A 88 -11.96 14.05 -8.86
C CYS A 88 -10.83 14.31 -9.90
N THR A 89 -9.61 14.63 -9.44
CA THR A 89 -8.42 14.78 -10.29
C THR A 89 -7.43 13.68 -9.95
N SER A 90 -6.88 13.00 -10.96
CA SER A 90 -5.90 11.93 -10.74
C SER A 90 -4.60 12.47 -10.12
N THR A 91 -4.17 11.85 -9.03
CA THR A 91 -2.99 12.24 -8.23
C THR A 91 -1.86 11.19 -8.26
N CYS A 92 -2.12 10.04 -8.89
CA CYS A 92 -1.15 8.98 -9.12
C CYS A 92 -1.43 8.33 -10.49
N ARG A 93 -0.46 7.59 -11.02
CA ARG A 93 -0.55 6.77 -12.24
C ARG A 93 -0.24 5.30 -11.97
N SER A 94 0.59 5.00 -10.97
CA SER A 94 0.98 3.65 -10.55
C SER A 94 1.08 3.54 -9.03
N ASP A 95 1.09 2.33 -8.44
CA ASP A 95 1.25 2.22 -6.98
C ASP A 95 2.59 2.80 -6.52
N GLY A 96 3.61 2.81 -7.38
CA GLY A 96 4.92 3.41 -7.10
C GLY A 96 4.84 4.89 -6.71
N ASP A 97 3.86 5.63 -7.24
CA ASP A 97 3.66 7.05 -6.94
C ASP A 97 3.13 7.27 -5.51
N CYS A 98 2.57 6.22 -4.92
CA CYS A 98 1.96 6.26 -3.60
C CYS A 98 3.00 5.97 -2.52
N ARG A 99 2.91 6.65 -1.38
CA ARG A 99 3.81 6.39 -0.24
C ARG A 99 3.42 5.13 0.53
N GLY A 100 4.41 4.38 0.99
CA GLY A 100 4.21 3.17 1.80
C GLY A 100 3.42 2.09 1.05
N ILE A 101 2.48 1.44 1.74
CA ILE A 101 1.68 0.32 1.19
C ILE A 101 0.51 0.75 0.29
N LYS A 102 0.29 2.06 0.12
CA LYS A 102 -0.88 2.56 -0.62
C LYS A 102 -0.77 2.23 -2.10
N LYS A 103 -1.90 1.85 -2.69
CA LYS A 103 -2.06 1.55 -4.12
C LYS A 103 -2.72 2.71 -4.84
N CYS A 104 -2.45 2.84 -6.14
CA CYS A 104 -3.08 3.83 -6.98
C CYS A 104 -4.40 3.26 -7.54
N CYS A 105 -5.52 3.76 -7.02
CA CYS A 105 -6.83 3.16 -7.23
C CYS A 105 -7.86 4.22 -7.63
N GLU A 106 -8.86 3.83 -8.40
CA GLU A 106 -10.01 4.69 -8.71
C GLU A 106 -10.78 5.05 -7.44
N ASN A 107 -11.18 6.31 -7.36
CA ASN A 107 -12.03 6.82 -6.31
C ASN A 107 -13.50 6.92 -6.76
N ARG A 108 -14.37 7.50 -5.94
CA ARG A 108 -15.81 7.65 -6.23
C ARG A 108 -16.13 8.44 -7.50
N CYS A 109 -15.20 9.24 -8.02
CA CYS A 109 -15.38 9.96 -9.29
C CYS A 109 -14.68 9.28 -10.48
N GLY A 110 -14.05 8.11 -10.29
CA GLY A 110 -13.21 7.47 -11.30
C GLY A 110 -11.81 8.07 -11.46
N ALA A 111 -11.41 9.01 -10.58
CA ALA A 111 -10.05 9.56 -10.61
C ALA A 111 -9.08 8.66 -9.82
N LEU A 112 -7.82 8.59 -10.27
CA LEU A 112 -6.80 7.77 -9.61
C LEU A 112 -6.24 8.47 -8.37
N ALA A 113 -6.32 7.80 -7.23
CA ALA A 113 -5.82 8.31 -5.96
C ALA A 113 -5.15 7.21 -5.13
N CYS A 114 -4.19 7.62 -4.31
CA CYS A 114 -3.50 6.71 -3.41
C CYS A 114 -4.40 6.27 -2.25
N GLN A 115 -4.83 5.01 -2.29
CA GLN A 115 -5.74 4.42 -1.32
C GLN A 115 -5.06 3.28 -0.55
N ASN A 116 -5.56 3.01 0.65
CA ASN A 116 -5.14 1.82 1.38
C ASN A 116 -5.70 0.58 0.68
N PRO A 117 -4.89 -0.46 0.44
CA PRO A 117 -5.37 -1.70 -0.16
C PRO A 117 -6.37 -2.41 0.77
N GLU A 118 -7.26 -3.22 0.20
CA GLU A 118 -8.03 -4.18 0.99
C GLU A 118 -7.06 -5.17 1.63
N VAL A 119 -7.16 -5.30 2.95
CA VAL A 119 -6.54 -6.40 3.67
C VAL A 119 -7.48 -7.58 3.47
N ASN A 120 -7.26 -8.35 2.41
CA ASN A 120 -7.91 -9.65 2.27
C ASN A 120 -7.43 -10.50 3.45
N ASN A 121 -8.25 -10.57 4.50
CA ASN A 121 -8.14 -11.60 5.53
C ASN A 121 -8.78 -12.89 4.99
N ASP A 122 -8.51 -13.24 3.73
CA ASP A 122 -9.04 -14.46 3.12
C ASP A 122 -7.99 -15.56 3.23
N PRO A 123 -8.24 -16.66 3.96
CA PRO A 123 -7.27 -17.72 4.21
C PRO A 123 -6.88 -18.54 2.97
N LEU A 124 -7.39 -18.22 1.78
CA LEU A 124 -7.37 -19.11 0.61
C LEU A 124 -6.57 -18.63 -0.60
N ASP A 125 -5.90 -17.47 -0.55
CA ASP A 125 -5.03 -17.01 -1.64
C ASP A 125 -3.58 -16.78 -1.16
N PHE A 126 -2.99 -17.81 -0.56
CA PHE A 126 -1.60 -17.80 -0.12
C PHE A 126 -0.71 -18.44 -1.19
N ASP A 127 -0.43 -17.71 -2.28
CA ASP A 127 0.64 -18.08 -3.20
C ASP A 127 2.01 -17.84 -2.55
N TYR A 128 2.82 -18.90 -2.47
CA TYR A 128 4.05 -19.02 -1.69
C TYR A 128 5.27 -18.34 -2.38
N SER A 129 5.07 -17.36 -3.27
CA SER A 129 6.12 -16.96 -4.22
C SER A 129 6.67 -15.53 -4.12
N GLN A 130 6.28 -14.68 -3.14
CA GLN A 130 6.84 -13.31 -3.02
C GLN A 130 7.32 -12.91 -1.60
N PRO A 131 8.55 -12.36 -1.43
CA PRO A 131 9.21 -12.21 -0.14
C PRO A 131 8.98 -10.86 0.58
N SER A 132 7.97 -10.07 0.22
CA SER A 132 7.82 -8.69 0.75
C SER A 132 6.50 -8.38 1.47
N VAL A 133 5.66 -9.39 1.73
CA VAL A 133 4.59 -9.23 2.73
C VAL A 133 5.26 -9.17 4.10
N ILE A 134 4.98 -8.16 4.92
CA ILE A 134 5.30 -8.24 6.35
C ILE A 134 4.43 -9.36 6.89
N PHE A 135 4.94 -10.60 6.88
CA PHE A 135 4.34 -11.80 7.45
C PHE A 135 4.06 -11.52 8.93
N ARG A 136 2.86 -11.01 9.21
CA ARG A 136 2.32 -11.08 10.55
C ARG A 136 2.01 -12.55 10.77
N LYS A 137 2.63 -13.15 11.78
CA LYS A 137 2.32 -14.52 12.16
C LYS A 137 0.83 -14.61 12.51
N PRO A 138 0.15 -15.72 12.22
CA PRO A 138 -1.28 -15.85 12.48
C PRO A 138 -1.62 -15.63 13.96
N GLY A 139 -2.87 -15.23 14.22
CA GLY A 139 -3.39 -14.99 15.56
C GLY A 139 -3.19 -13.57 16.10
N PHE A 140 -3.60 -13.34 17.35
CA PHE A 140 -3.65 -12.01 17.98
C PHE A 140 -2.73 -11.89 19.18
N CYS A 141 -2.30 -10.66 19.48
CA CYS A 141 -1.56 -10.40 20.70
C CYS A 141 -2.46 -10.56 21.93
N PRO A 142 -2.00 -11.28 22.98
CA PRO A 142 -2.70 -11.32 24.25
C PRO A 142 -2.69 -9.94 24.92
N LEU A 143 -3.46 -9.80 26.00
CA LEU A 143 -3.54 -8.53 26.73
C LEU A 143 -2.17 -8.14 27.27
N LYS A 144 -1.83 -6.85 27.18
CA LYS A 144 -0.56 -6.30 27.70
C LYS A 144 -0.26 -6.79 29.13
N ASN A 145 -1.29 -6.81 29.97
CA ASN A 145 -1.18 -7.18 31.38
C ASN A 145 -1.00 -8.69 31.63
N SER A 146 -1.25 -9.54 30.63
CA SER A 146 -1.03 -10.99 30.74
C SER A 146 0.34 -11.43 30.20
N ILE A 147 1.16 -10.49 29.68
CA ILE A 147 2.49 -10.78 29.17
C ILE A 147 3.51 -10.36 30.23
N ASP A 148 3.92 -11.34 31.04
CA ASP A 148 4.88 -11.13 32.13
C ASP A 148 6.34 -11.07 31.67
N LYS A 149 6.62 -11.63 30.48
CA LYS A 149 7.95 -11.65 29.89
C LYS A 149 8.25 -10.30 29.26
N CYS A 150 9.26 -9.60 29.77
CA CYS A 150 9.66 -8.29 29.25
C CYS A 150 10.87 -8.35 28.29
N THR A 151 11.48 -9.52 28.17
CA THR A 151 12.60 -9.84 27.28
C THR A 151 12.41 -11.23 26.65
N PRO A 152 12.97 -11.50 25.45
CA PRO A 152 13.66 -10.55 24.57
C PRO A 152 12.68 -9.52 24.00
N ARG A 153 13.19 -8.31 23.75
CA ARG A 153 12.41 -7.27 23.08
C ARG A 153 12.36 -7.55 21.58
N CYS A 154 11.25 -7.18 20.98
CA CYS A 154 11.02 -7.34 19.54
C CYS A 154 10.38 -6.07 18.98
N VAL A 155 10.55 -5.84 17.68
CA VAL A 155 9.88 -4.80 16.92
C VAL A 155 8.88 -5.42 15.93
N SER A 156 9.11 -6.67 15.52
CA SER A 156 8.23 -7.42 14.61
C SER A 156 8.12 -8.91 14.97
N ASP A 157 7.07 -9.56 14.48
CA ASP A 157 6.78 -10.99 14.66
C ASP A 157 7.95 -11.90 14.18
N TYR A 158 8.77 -11.45 13.23
CA TYR A 158 9.92 -12.19 12.69
C TYR A 158 11.04 -12.44 13.70
N GLN A 159 11.19 -11.55 14.68
CA GLN A 159 12.21 -11.69 15.72
C GLN A 159 11.82 -12.73 16.77
N CYS A 160 10.58 -13.19 16.73
CA CYS A 160 10.07 -14.19 17.65
C CYS A 160 10.19 -15.58 17.02
N SER A 161 10.37 -16.61 17.84
CA SER A 161 10.47 -17.99 17.34
C SER A 161 9.09 -18.57 16.99
N SER A 162 9.02 -19.47 16.01
CA SER A 162 7.79 -20.21 15.67
C SER A 162 6.59 -19.28 15.40
N ASN A 163 5.37 -19.59 15.87
CA ASN A 163 4.14 -18.79 15.71
C ASN A 163 4.00 -17.65 16.75
N GLN A 164 5.08 -17.26 17.43
CA GLN A 164 5.02 -16.18 18.42
C GLN A 164 4.95 -14.80 17.79
N LYS A 165 4.15 -13.94 18.37
CA LYS A 165 3.94 -12.56 17.94
C LYS A 165 4.70 -11.59 18.83
N CYS A 166 5.04 -10.45 18.24
CA CYS A 166 5.65 -9.35 18.94
C CYS A 166 4.57 -8.44 19.54
N CYS A 167 4.40 -8.50 20.86
CA CYS A 167 3.24 -7.93 21.53
C CYS A 167 3.63 -6.98 22.66
N PRO A 168 2.84 -5.90 22.91
CA PRO A 168 3.06 -5.03 24.06
C PRO A 168 2.95 -5.80 25.37
N ASN A 169 3.88 -5.60 26.30
CA ASN A 169 3.95 -6.27 27.59
C ASN A 169 3.74 -5.31 28.76
N LYS A 170 3.53 -5.86 29.97
CA LYS A 170 3.26 -5.07 31.17
C LYS A 170 4.36 -4.06 31.51
N CYS A 171 5.61 -4.33 31.12
CA CYS A 171 6.75 -3.43 31.30
C CYS A 171 6.76 -2.22 30.34
N GLY A 172 5.72 -2.03 29.52
CA GLY A 172 5.62 -0.88 28.60
C GLY A 172 6.49 -1.01 27.35
N SER A 173 7.01 -2.21 27.08
CA SER A 173 7.78 -2.52 25.86
C SER A 173 7.08 -3.63 25.07
N THR A 174 7.68 -4.11 23.99
CA THR A 174 7.17 -5.25 23.20
C THR A 174 8.06 -6.47 23.39
N SER A 175 7.46 -7.65 23.54
CA SER A 175 8.16 -8.93 23.69
C SER A 175 7.46 -10.06 22.93
N CYS A 176 8.23 -11.11 22.64
CA CYS A 176 7.73 -12.30 21.98
C CYS A 176 6.83 -13.12 22.90
N THR A 177 5.61 -13.41 22.44
CA THR A 177 4.64 -14.22 23.18
C THR A 177 3.81 -15.08 22.24
N SER A 178 3.21 -16.14 22.76
CA SER A 178 2.27 -16.97 22.00
C SER A 178 1.03 -16.17 21.62
N SER A 179 0.54 -16.34 20.39
CA SER A 179 -0.70 -15.72 19.91
C SER A 179 -1.94 -16.34 20.55
N ASN A 180 -2.99 -15.55 20.74
CA ASN A 180 -4.32 -16.07 21.08
C ASN A 180 -5.04 -16.61 19.83
N ALA A 181 -5.96 -17.56 20.05
CA ALA A 181 -6.77 -18.18 19.01
C ALA A 181 -7.58 -17.15 18.20
N VAL A 182 -7.78 -17.50 16.92
CA VAL A 182 -8.53 -16.78 15.89
C VAL A 182 -9.94 -16.45 16.42
N ASN A 183 -10.43 -15.24 16.15
CA ASN A 183 -11.79 -14.83 16.51
C ASN A 183 -12.82 -15.84 15.99
N THR A 184 -13.60 -16.41 16.91
CA THR A 184 -14.74 -17.26 16.55
C THR A 184 -16.00 -16.38 16.48
N GLY A 185 -16.19 -15.72 15.33
CA GLY A 185 -17.50 -15.42 14.75
C GLY A 185 -18.30 -14.19 15.21
N ASN A 186 -19.19 -13.77 14.31
CA ASN A 186 -20.31 -12.81 14.48
C ASN A 186 -21.47 -13.37 15.33
N GLY A 187 -21.25 -14.43 16.09
CA GLY A 187 -22.30 -15.10 16.87
C GLY A 187 -22.59 -14.40 18.19
N TYR A 188 -23.69 -14.78 18.82
CA TYR A 188 -23.97 -14.50 20.22
C TYR A 188 -24.20 -15.83 20.96
N LYS A 189 -23.67 -15.95 22.18
CA LYS A 189 -23.92 -17.12 23.02
C LYS A 189 -25.42 -17.18 23.36
N GLY A 190 -26.12 -18.18 22.80
CA GLY A 190 -27.58 -18.34 22.81
C GLY A 190 -28.19 -18.71 21.45
N SER A 191 -27.44 -18.59 20.34
CA SER A 191 -27.87 -19.10 19.03
C SER A 191 -27.73 -20.63 18.96
N PRO A 192 -28.65 -21.38 18.31
CA PRO A 192 -28.68 -22.84 18.33
C PRO A 192 -27.41 -23.55 17.81
N ASN A 193 -26.48 -22.84 17.16
CA ASN A 193 -25.38 -23.43 16.40
C ASN A 193 -24.02 -22.71 16.51
N SER A 194 -23.71 -22.02 17.60
CA SER A 194 -22.37 -21.40 17.72
C SER A 194 -21.80 -21.49 19.12
N GLY A 195 -20.59 -22.05 19.21
CA GLY A 195 -19.78 -22.10 20.43
C GLY A 195 -19.47 -20.72 21.02
N ALA A 196 -18.66 -20.70 22.08
CA ALA A 196 -18.33 -19.47 22.79
C ALA A 196 -17.73 -18.41 21.84
N VAL A 197 -18.30 -17.20 21.84
CA VAL A 197 -17.82 -16.06 21.05
C VAL A 197 -16.54 -15.54 21.67
N ILE A 198 -15.45 -15.47 20.91
CA ILE A 198 -14.15 -15.05 21.41
C ILE A 198 -13.72 -13.81 20.62
N CYS A 199 -13.55 -12.68 21.31
CA CYS A 199 -13.08 -11.42 20.72
C CYS A 199 -11.65 -11.11 21.20
N ALA A 200 -10.72 -11.20 20.24
CA ALA A 200 -9.28 -11.05 20.39
C ALA A 200 -8.68 -11.91 21.53
N GLY A 201 -9.24 -13.10 21.75
CA GLY A 201 -8.84 -14.05 22.80
C GLY A 201 -9.50 -13.84 24.16
N VAL A 202 -10.57 -13.02 24.24
CA VAL A 202 -11.44 -12.93 25.41
C VAL A 202 -12.78 -13.56 25.07
N THR A 203 -13.22 -14.53 25.87
CA THR A 203 -14.55 -15.14 25.73
C THR A 203 -15.62 -14.16 26.17
N CYS A 204 -16.55 -13.84 25.28
CA CYS A 204 -17.64 -12.92 25.55
C CYS A 204 -18.78 -13.59 26.34
N ARG A 205 -19.59 -12.76 27.01
CA ARG A 205 -20.77 -13.20 27.75
C ARG A 205 -21.91 -13.61 26.79
N ALA A 206 -22.96 -14.18 27.36
CA ALA A 206 -24.20 -14.41 26.63
C ALA A 206 -24.66 -13.11 25.96
N GLN A 207 -25.04 -13.17 24.68
CA GLN A 207 -25.53 -12.02 23.89
C GLN A 207 -24.50 -10.92 23.59
N GLU A 208 -23.21 -11.16 23.76
CA GLU A 208 -22.17 -10.23 23.35
C GLU A 208 -21.56 -10.60 21.99
N LYS A 209 -21.23 -9.58 21.20
CA LYS A 209 -20.60 -9.69 19.88
C LYS A 209 -19.26 -8.97 19.83
N CYS A 210 -18.41 -9.34 18.87
CA CYS A 210 -17.17 -8.60 18.63
C CYS A 210 -17.47 -7.27 17.94
N GLN A 211 -17.03 -6.18 18.54
CA GLN A 211 -17.00 -4.86 17.92
C GLN A 211 -15.57 -4.33 17.92
N PHE A 212 -15.12 -3.85 16.77
CA PHE A 212 -13.80 -3.24 16.63
C PHE A 212 -13.76 -1.89 17.37
N ASP A 213 -12.88 -1.78 18.36
CA ASP A 213 -12.61 -0.56 19.09
C ASP A 213 -11.46 0.20 18.42
N ARG A 214 -11.77 1.40 17.90
CA ARG A 214 -10.80 2.24 17.18
C ARG A 214 -9.69 2.82 18.07
N ASN A 215 -9.94 2.97 19.37
CA ASN A 215 -8.97 3.54 20.31
C ASN A 215 -7.90 2.50 20.67
N THR A 216 -8.33 1.26 20.91
CA THR A 216 -7.43 0.16 21.27
C THR A 216 -6.96 -0.64 20.05
N LYS A 217 -7.51 -0.37 18.86
CA LYS A 217 -7.30 -1.11 17.61
C LYS A 217 -7.50 -2.62 17.79
N ARG A 218 -8.47 -3.00 18.63
CA ARG A 218 -8.75 -4.38 19.02
C ARG A 218 -10.25 -4.61 19.05
N GLU A 219 -10.68 -5.83 18.80
CA GLU A 219 -12.06 -6.21 19.03
C GLU A 219 -12.35 -6.38 20.52
N LYS A 220 -13.50 -5.87 20.94
CA LYS A 220 -14.04 -6.01 22.30
C LYS A 220 -15.41 -6.66 22.25
N CYS A 221 -15.74 -7.40 23.31
CA CYS A 221 -17.10 -7.87 23.53
C CYS A 221 -17.99 -6.67 23.83
N VAL A 222 -19.05 -6.49 23.06
CA VAL A 222 -20.09 -5.50 23.33
C VAL A 222 -21.44 -6.16 23.35
N ARG A 223 -22.37 -5.63 24.14
CA ARG A 223 -23.75 -6.11 24.13
C ARG A 223 -24.36 -5.90 22.76
N GLY A 224 -24.91 -6.99 22.23
CA GLY A 224 -25.47 -7.12 20.89
C GLY A 224 -26.75 -6.34 20.71
#